data_AF-A0A6A6FDJ6-F1
#
_entry.id   AF-A0A6A6FDJ6-F1
#
_cell.length_a   1.000
_cell.length_b   1.000
_cell.length_c   1.000
_cell.angle_alpha   90.00
_cell.angle_beta   90.00
_cell.angle_gamma   90.00
#
_symmetry.space_group_name_H-M   'P 1'
#
loop_
_entity.id
_entity.type
_entity.pdbx_description
1 polymer ?
#
loop_
_entity_poly.entity_id
_entity_poly.type
_entity_poly.pdbx_seq_one_letter_code
_entity_poly.pdbx_strand_id
1 'polypeptide(L)' 'IAMEETQKASIYAEDDRKAAREELKRVQEAYNVVLNGTDQELANEVKRRIGQRIRELEQGVAAMEELALNQD' A
#
# COMPACT_ATOMS: atom_id res chain seq x y z
N ILE A 1 9.08 -31.66 -6.96
CA ILE A 1 10.03 -30.53 -6.85
C ILE A 1 9.46 -29.28 -7.54
N ALA A 2 9.18 -29.28 -8.84
CA ALA A 2 8.64 -28.09 -9.54
C ALA A 2 7.31 -27.54 -8.94
N MET A 3 6.32 -28.38 -8.64
CA MET A 3 5.04 -27.92 -8.06
C MET A 3 5.19 -27.31 -6.66
N GLU A 4 6.12 -27.81 -5.86
CA GLU A 4 6.32 -27.39 -4.47
C GLU A 4 7.04 -26.03 -4.39
N GLU A 5 7.94 -25.75 -5.33
CA GLU A 5 8.59 -24.44 -5.48
C GLU A 5 7.62 -23.37 -6.01
N THR A 6 6.77 -23.71 -6.99
CA THR A 6 5.72 -22.79 -7.49
C THR A 6 4.71 -22.46 -6.40
N GLN A 7 4.30 -23.44 -5.61
CA GLN A 7 3.33 -23.24 -4.52
C GLN A 7 3.91 -22.36 -3.40
N LYS A 8 5.18 -22.56 -3.02
CA LYS A 8 5.86 -21.67 -2.07
C LYS A 8 5.97 -20.24 -2.60
N ALA A 9 6.38 -20.06 -3.86
CA ALA A 9 6.47 -18.74 -4.49
C ALA A 9 5.12 -18.01 -4.52
N SER A 10 4.03 -18.74 -4.79
CA SER A 10 2.65 -18.21 -4.77
C SER A 10 2.22 -17.75 -3.36
N ILE A 11 2.51 -18.55 -2.32
CA ILE A 11 2.22 -18.20 -0.91
C ILE A 11 2.99 -16.94 -0.49
N TYR A 12 4.30 -16.88 -0.77
CA TYR A 12 5.11 -15.70 -0.44
C TYR A 12 4.58 -14.44 -1.15
N ALA A 13 4.15 -14.55 -2.41
CA ALA A 13 3.57 -13.42 -3.13
C ALA A 13 2.22 -12.96 -2.55
N GLU A 14 1.39 -13.86 -2.00
CA GLU A 14 0.13 -13.49 -1.35
C GLU A 14 0.36 -12.76 -0.02
N ASP A 15 1.25 -13.29 0.82
CA ASP A 15 1.61 -12.68 2.09
C ASP A 15 2.25 -11.30 1.89
N ASP A 16 3.10 -11.13 0.88
CA ASP A 16 3.71 -9.84 0.53
C ASP A 16 2.66 -8.82 0.09
N ARG A 17 1.67 -9.21 -0.74
CA ARG A 17 0.57 -8.32 -1.14
C ARG A 17 -0.30 -7.93 0.04
N LYS A 18 -0.56 -8.86 0.96
CA LYS A 18 -1.29 -8.58 2.20
C LYS A 18 -0.52 -7.58 3.07
N ALA A 19 0.78 -7.79 3.28
CA ALA A 19 1.63 -6.87 4.03
C ALA A 19 1.64 -5.47 3.40
N ALA A 20 1.77 -5.37 2.07
CA ALA A 20 1.73 -4.09 1.35
C ALA A 20 0.42 -3.32 1.56
N ARG A 21 -0.73 -4.01 1.54
CA ARG A 21 -2.03 -3.40 1.85
C ARG A 21 -2.12 -2.90 3.29
N GLU A 22 -1.69 -3.71 4.25
CA GLU A 22 -1.74 -3.36 5.66
C GLU A 22 -0.86 -2.14 5.96
N GLU A 23 0.34 -2.08 5.40
CA GLU A 23 1.23 -0.93 5.59
C GLU A 23 0.71 0.32 4.86
N LEU A 24 0.18 0.20 3.64
CA LEU A 24 -0.47 1.32 2.95
C LEU A 24 -1.60 1.91 3.80
N LYS A 25 -2.46 1.04 4.37
CA LYS A 25 -3.54 1.46 5.24
C LYS A 25 -3.03 2.24 6.46
N ARG A 26 -1.98 1.74 7.14
CA ARG A 26 -1.40 2.45 8.30
C ARG A 26 -0.87 3.84 7.93
N VAL A 27 -0.22 3.96 6.77
CA VAL A 27 0.31 5.25 6.29
C VAL A 27 -0.84 6.21 5.96
N GLN A 28 -1.91 5.72 5.30
CA GLN A 28 -3.10 6.53 5.01
C GLN A 28 -3.81 6.98 6.30
N GLU A 29 -3.93 6.10 7.29
CA GLU A 29 -4.49 6.43 8.61
C GLU A 29 -3.67 7.52 9.31
N ALA A 30 -2.35 7.37 9.37
CA ALA A 30 -1.46 8.37 9.95
C ALA A 30 -1.56 9.72 9.22
N TYR A 31 -1.59 9.69 7.88
CA TYR A 31 -1.79 10.87 7.06
C TYR A 31 -3.13 11.56 7.37
N ASN A 32 -4.22 10.80 7.44
CA ASN A 32 -5.56 11.32 7.76
C ASN A 32 -5.66 11.86 9.18
N VAL A 33 -4.98 11.26 10.16
CA VAL A 33 -4.90 11.79 11.53
C VAL A 33 -4.30 13.20 11.51
N VAL A 34 -3.22 13.42 10.75
CA VAL A 34 -2.63 14.77 10.62
C VAL A 34 -3.57 15.73 9.90
N LEU A 35 -4.18 15.29 8.79
CA LEU A 35 -5.08 16.16 8.01
C LEU A 35 -6.32 16.61 8.79
N ASN A 36 -6.82 15.76 9.68
CA ASN A 36 -8.00 16.04 10.51
C ASN A 36 -7.64 16.67 11.87
N GLY A 37 -6.35 16.97 12.09
CA GLY A 37 -5.87 17.61 13.31
C GLY A 37 -6.26 19.09 13.42
N THR A 38 -6.05 19.66 14.60
CA THR A 38 -6.35 21.08 14.87
C THR A 38 -5.29 22.02 14.29
N ASP A 39 -4.07 21.54 14.04
CA ASP A 39 -2.99 22.32 13.43
C ASP A 39 -3.13 22.34 11.91
N GLN A 40 -3.76 23.40 11.40
CA GLN A 40 -4.03 23.58 9.98
C GLN A 40 -2.78 23.88 9.15
N GLU A 41 -1.74 24.48 9.75
CA GLU A 41 -0.49 24.75 9.04
C GLU A 41 0.25 23.44 8.77
N LEU A 42 0.37 22.59 9.80
CA LEU A 42 0.93 21.25 9.67
C LEU A 42 0.14 20.39 8.69
N ALA A 43 -1.20 20.38 8.79
CA ALA A 43 -2.07 19.62 7.90
C ALA A 43 -1.84 20.01 6.42
N ASN A 44 -1.76 21.31 6.13
CA ASN A 44 -1.53 21.80 4.78
C ASN A 44 -0.15 21.42 4.24
N GLU A 45 0.90 21.52 5.05
CA GLU A 45 2.24 21.18 4.62
C GLU A 45 2.40 19.66 4.39
N VAL A 46 1.83 18.84 5.28
CA VAL A 46 1.81 17.38 5.11
C VAL A 46 1.02 17.00 3.86
N LYS A 47 -0.16 17.60 3.65
CA LYS A 47 -0.95 17.40 2.42
C LYS A 47 -0.14 17.69 1.17
N ARG A 48 0.58 18.82 1.15
CA ARG A 48 1.37 19.28 0.01
C ARG A 48 2.54 18.35 -0.29
N ARG A 49 3.26 17.89 0.73
CA ARG A 49 4.47 17.07 0.56
C ARG A 49 4.17 15.60 0.32
N ILE A 50 3.19 15.06 1.05
CA ILE A 50 2.99 13.61 1.15
C ILE A 50 1.79 13.14 0.33
N GLY A 51 0.82 14.01 0.02
CA GLY A 51 -0.39 13.62 -0.71
C GLY A 51 -0.13 13.03 -2.11
N GLN A 52 0.93 13.45 -2.81
CA GLN A 52 1.34 12.77 -4.04
C GLN A 52 1.88 11.37 -3.76
N ARG A 53 2.70 11.20 -2.72
CA ARG A 53 3.31 9.92 -2.38
C ARG A 53 2.28 8.88 -1.94
N ILE A 54 1.23 9.29 -1.22
CA ILE A 54 0.09 8.41 -0.89
C ILE A 54 -0.55 7.86 -2.17
N ARG A 55 -0.84 8.72 -3.15
CA ARG A 55 -1.43 8.30 -4.44
C ARG A 55 -0.51 7.37 -5.21
N GLU A 56 0.79 7.62 -5.21
CA GLU A 56 1.77 6.71 -5.83
C GLU A 56 1.75 5.32 -5.19
N LEU A 57 1.65 5.24 -3.85
CA LEU A 57 1.57 3.98 -3.13
C LEU A 57 0.24 3.26 -3.38
N GLU A 58 -0.88 3.98 -3.42
CA GLU A 58 -2.19 3.43 -3.78
C GLU A 58 -2.18 2.77 -5.15
N GLN A 59 -1.63 3.46 -6.16
CA GLN A 59 -1.52 2.93 -7.52
C GLN A 59 -0.56 1.73 -7.58
N GLY A 60 0.56 1.78 -6.85
CA GLY A 60 1.50 0.68 -6.76
C GLY A 60 0.88 -0.59 -6.16
N VAL A 61 0.12 -0.46 -5.07
CA VAL A 61 -0.58 -1.58 -4.44
C VAL A 61 -1.67 -2.13 -5.36
N ALA A 62 -2.48 -1.25 -5.99
CA ALA A 62 -3.51 -1.68 -6.93
C ALA A 62 -2.92 -2.45 -8.13
N ALA A 63 -1.80 -1.98 -8.69
CA ALA A 63 -1.11 -2.66 -9.79
C ALA A 63 -0.57 -4.04 -9.37
N MET A 64 -0.07 -4.18 -8.13
CA MET A 64 0.36 -5.49 -7.61
C MET A 64 -0.81 -6.48 -7.48
N GLU A 65 -2.00 -6.00 -7.08
CA GLU A 65 -3.19 -6.84 -7.00
C GLU A 65 -3.72 -7.23 -8.38
N GLU A 66 -3.75 -6.29 -9.33
CA GLU A 66 -4.16 -6.56 -10.71
C GLU A 66 -3.25 -7.58 -11.39
N LEU A 67 -1.94 -7.49 -11.20
CA LEU A 67 -1.00 -8.48 -11.72
C LEU A 67 -1.23 -9.88 -11.13
N ALA A 68 -1.61 -9.97 -9.85
CA ALA A 68 -1.90 -11.26 -9.23
C ALA A 68 -3.19 -11.88 -9.79
N LEU A 69 -4.24 -11.09 -10.00
CA LEU A 69 -5.51 -11.57 -10.57
C LEU A 69 -5.38 -12.02 -12.03
N ASN A 70 -4.42 -11.45 -12.77
CA ASN A 70 -4.16 -11.78 -14.17
C ASN A 70 -3.10 -12.87 -14.37
N GLN A 71 -2.53 -13.41 -13.27
CA GLN A 71 -1.55 -14.51 -13.30
C GLN A 71 -2.16 -15.87 -12.92
N ASP A 72 -3.41 -15.91 -12.47
CA ASP A 72 -4.25 -17.11 -12.31
C ASP A 72 -4.92 -17.53 -13.63
#